data_AF-A0A1Q3WG28-F1
#
_entry.id   AF-A0A1Q3WG28-F1
#
_cell.length_a   1.000
_cell.length_b   1.000
_cell.length_c   1.000
_cell.angle_alpha   90.00
_cell.angle_beta   90.00
_cell.angle_gamma   90.00
#
_symmetry.space_group_name_H-M   'P 1'
#
loop_
_entity.id
_entity.type
_entity.pdbx_description
1 polymer ?
#
loop_
_entity_poly.entity_id
_entity_poly.type
_entity_poly.pdbx_seq_one_letter_code
_entity_poly.pdbx_strand_id
1 'polypeptide(L)'
;MKLLVSCFLITISFLASAQSKKNDQPLEILFIAASHDYGPKPIEDFSYPIDKALAFKPDAVFGENLSPEDYDALDRHWNKEAIDKRLAYLTKIGYPLPKNPKAFIARQYKLLRKYPNYHQERMKLAHALFLTHDFGNASYQFYLLDKLRPVFGAEEVAAFTRILGPADSLKQVGFRRTNEYYNIFHPIAQTFKLEKIMPMDCQKYNTPWSAAWEKTDSLYKIFEKAIEADTNTADYRTYSRLINENNDLQRLLNKANRAGKSTEFLNTADWDKYTDFGNFYGNHYLFGLKGFPEEGVRDMLKYWTLRNEGMCQNMVDRAREIGAKRVVVGVGASHRELMVKLLKAMPGVTLYTLNEYRP
;
A
#
# COMPACT_ATOMS: atom_id res chain seq x y z
N MET A 1 17.57 20.50 -47.31
CA MET A 1 16.15 20.39 -46.85
C MET A 1 15.63 18.94 -46.84
N LYS A 2 15.69 18.18 -47.96
CA LYS A 2 15.20 16.79 -48.01
C LYS A 2 15.89 15.83 -47.02
N LEU A 3 17.21 15.92 -46.84
CA LEU A 3 17.96 15.07 -45.88
C LEU A 3 17.56 15.35 -44.41
N LEU A 4 17.33 16.62 -44.06
CA LEU A 4 16.90 17.04 -42.72
C LEU A 4 15.47 16.58 -42.40
N VAL A 5 14.55 16.66 -43.38
CA VAL A 5 13.18 16.17 -43.23
C VAL A 5 13.13 14.64 -43.09
N SER A 6 13.96 13.90 -43.84
CA SER A 6 14.07 12.44 -43.71
C SER A 6 14.66 12.01 -42.36
N CYS A 7 15.71 12.68 -41.86
CA CYS A 7 16.23 12.39 -40.51
C CYS A 7 15.20 12.68 -39.41
N PHE A 8 14.45 13.77 -39.52
CA PHE A 8 13.43 14.15 -38.54
C PHE A 8 12.27 13.14 -38.50
N LEU A 9 11.80 12.68 -39.65
CA LEU A 9 10.74 11.66 -39.75
C LEU A 9 11.19 10.31 -39.21
N ILE A 10 12.43 9.88 -39.48
CA ILE A 10 12.99 8.64 -38.91
C ILE A 10 13.08 8.72 -37.38
N THR A 11 13.55 9.84 -36.82
CA THR A 11 13.58 10.02 -35.35
C THR A 11 12.19 10.00 -34.72
N ILE A 12 11.17 10.58 -35.37
CA ILE A 12 9.78 10.57 -34.87
C ILE A 12 9.21 9.14 -34.92
N SER A 13 9.47 8.36 -35.98
CA SER A 13 9.01 6.97 -36.09
C SER A 13 9.70 6.03 -35.08
N PHE A 14 10.98 6.26 -34.77
CA PHE A 14 11.70 5.51 -33.74
C PHE A 14 11.23 5.87 -32.31
N LEU A 15 10.90 7.14 -32.04
CA LEU A 15 10.36 7.57 -30.75
C LEU A 15 8.94 7.04 -30.52
N ALA A 16 8.08 7.07 -31.54
CA ALA A 16 6.72 6.55 -31.46
C ALA A 16 6.68 5.02 -31.25
N SER A 17 7.58 4.28 -31.90
CA SER A 17 7.68 2.81 -31.75
C SER A 17 8.36 2.39 -30.44
N ALA A 18 9.21 3.23 -29.84
CA ALA A 18 9.75 3.01 -28.51
C ALA A 18 8.70 3.25 -27.41
N GLN A 19 7.82 4.24 -27.58
CA GLN A 19 6.71 4.52 -26.66
C GLN A 19 5.61 3.46 -26.72
N SER A 20 5.24 2.96 -27.91
CA SER A 20 4.22 1.91 -28.03
C SER A 20 4.68 0.59 -27.40
N LYS A 21 5.94 0.19 -27.57
CA LYS A 21 6.50 -1.04 -26.97
C LYS A 21 6.51 -1.03 -25.44
N LYS A 22 6.57 0.14 -24.80
CA LYS A 22 6.58 0.24 -23.34
C LYS A 22 5.19 -0.02 -22.75
N ASN A 23 4.13 0.34 -23.47
CA ASN A 23 2.74 0.15 -23.03
C ASN A 23 2.21 -1.28 -23.21
N ASP A 24 2.84 -2.09 -24.06
CA ASP A 24 2.48 -3.49 -24.32
C ASP A 24 3.43 -4.50 -23.66
N GLN A 25 4.38 -4.05 -22.82
CA GLN A 25 5.24 -4.97 -22.10
C GLN A 25 4.37 -5.86 -21.18
N PRO A 26 4.41 -7.19 -21.36
CA PRO A 26 3.66 -8.10 -20.50
C PRO A 26 4.08 -7.95 -19.04
N LEU A 27 3.10 -7.74 -18.18
CA LEU A 27 3.26 -7.60 -16.73
C LEU A 27 2.31 -8.56 -16.03
N GLU A 28 2.86 -9.53 -15.30
CA GLU A 28 2.11 -10.39 -14.41
C GLU A 28 2.09 -9.80 -13.00
N ILE A 29 0.93 -9.82 -12.35
CA ILE A 29 0.72 -9.28 -11.01
C ILE A 29 0.16 -10.37 -10.11
N LEU A 30 0.80 -10.62 -8.97
CA LEU A 30 0.18 -11.27 -7.84
C LEU A 30 -0.32 -10.21 -6.86
N PHE A 31 -1.64 -10.07 -6.77
CA PHE A 31 -2.31 -9.10 -5.91
C PHE A 31 -2.62 -9.72 -4.55
N ILE A 32 -2.16 -9.07 -3.48
CA ILE A 32 -2.38 -9.49 -2.09
C ILE A 32 -3.00 -8.33 -1.31
N ALA A 33 -4.30 -8.45 -1.02
CA ALA A 33 -4.98 -7.61 -0.05
C ALA A 33 -4.61 -8.04 1.38
N ALA A 34 -4.23 -7.09 2.23
CA ALA A 34 -3.77 -7.36 3.59
C ALA A 34 -4.38 -6.41 4.62
N SER A 35 -4.32 -6.80 5.91
CA SER A 35 -4.64 -5.90 7.02
C SER A 35 -3.45 -4.98 7.29
N HIS A 36 -3.71 -3.71 7.60
CA HIS A 36 -2.64 -2.79 8.05
C HIS A 36 -2.12 -3.12 9.47
N ASP A 37 -2.83 -3.97 10.21
CA ASP A 37 -2.45 -4.38 11.56
C ASP A 37 -2.95 -5.79 11.89
N TYR A 38 -2.03 -6.67 12.29
CA TYR A 38 -2.28 -8.02 12.78
C TYR A 38 -2.11 -8.11 14.31
N GLY A 39 -1.86 -6.99 14.97
CA GLY A 39 -1.66 -6.90 16.42
C GLY A 39 -0.28 -7.38 16.87
N PRO A 40 0.03 -7.25 18.18
CA PRO A 40 1.35 -7.55 18.73
C PRO A 40 1.68 -9.05 18.81
N LYS A 41 0.65 -9.91 18.75
CA LYS A 41 0.76 -11.37 18.79
C LYS A 41 -0.15 -11.95 17.70
N PRO A 42 0.24 -11.83 16.41
CA PRO A 42 -0.60 -12.27 15.31
C PRO A 42 -0.84 -13.78 15.39
N ILE A 43 -2.10 -14.20 15.22
CA ILE A 43 -2.50 -15.61 15.03
C ILE A 43 -2.35 -16.01 13.55
N GLU A 44 -2.27 -15.02 12.66
CA GLU A 44 -2.19 -15.20 11.22
C GLU A 44 -1.07 -16.14 10.79
N ASP A 45 -1.42 -17.06 9.89
CA ASP A 45 -0.45 -17.86 9.16
C ASP A 45 0.06 -17.08 7.94
N PHE A 46 1.21 -16.43 8.11
CA PHE A 46 1.85 -15.68 7.03
C PHE A 46 2.50 -16.58 5.97
N SER A 47 2.63 -17.91 6.18
CA SER A 47 3.19 -18.80 5.16
C SER A 47 2.33 -18.83 3.91
N TYR A 48 1.00 -18.79 4.04
CA TYR A 48 0.08 -18.83 2.90
C TYR A 48 0.33 -17.72 1.84
N PRO A 49 0.34 -16.42 2.21
CA PRO A 49 0.66 -15.37 1.24
C PRO A 49 2.13 -15.36 0.82
N ILE A 50 3.06 -15.70 1.72
CA ILE A 50 4.49 -15.71 1.40
C ILE A 50 4.80 -16.81 0.39
N ASP A 51 4.40 -18.06 0.62
CA ASP A 51 4.73 -19.21 -0.23
C ASP A 51 4.17 -19.03 -1.64
N LYS A 52 2.98 -18.45 -1.79
CA LYS A 52 2.42 -18.10 -3.10
C LYS A 52 3.25 -17.03 -3.81
N ALA A 53 3.70 -15.99 -3.09
CA ALA A 53 4.60 -15.00 -3.65
C ALA A 53 5.97 -15.59 -4.01
N LEU A 54 6.50 -16.51 -3.20
CA LEU A 54 7.75 -17.22 -3.50
C LEU A 54 7.62 -18.10 -4.75
N ALA A 55 6.51 -18.82 -4.88
CA ALA A 55 6.21 -19.59 -6.10
C ALA A 55 6.04 -18.66 -7.32
N PHE A 56 5.47 -17.47 -7.12
CA PHE A 56 5.29 -16.47 -8.17
C PHE A 56 6.60 -15.83 -8.63
N LYS A 57 7.68 -15.81 -7.85
CA LYS A 57 9.00 -15.28 -8.25
C LYS A 57 8.96 -13.84 -8.80
N PRO A 58 8.52 -12.86 -8.01
CA PRO A 58 8.49 -11.46 -8.43
C PRO A 58 9.88 -10.85 -8.66
N ASP A 59 9.96 -9.96 -9.65
CA ASP A 59 11.08 -9.05 -9.89
C ASP A 59 10.99 -7.78 -9.02
N ALA A 60 9.79 -7.45 -8.55
CA ALA A 60 9.54 -6.30 -7.69
C ALA A 60 8.36 -6.53 -6.74
N VAL A 61 8.40 -5.87 -5.58
CA VAL A 61 7.29 -5.80 -4.63
C VAL A 61 6.85 -4.35 -4.53
N PHE A 62 5.56 -4.10 -4.74
CA PHE A 62 4.93 -2.79 -4.61
C PHE A 62 4.14 -2.70 -3.32
N GLY A 63 4.25 -1.55 -2.66
CA GLY A 63 3.51 -1.23 -1.44
C GLY A 63 2.70 0.06 -1.59
N GLU A 64 1.64 0.17 -0.79
CA GLU A 64 0.89 1.39 -0.50
C GLU A 64 1.77 2.43 0.26
N ASN A 65 2.80 2.90 -0.41
CA ASN A 65 3.66 4.01 0.00
C ASN A 65 3.70 5.04 -1.12
N LEU A 66 3.75 6.32 -0.75
CA LEU A 66 4.05 7.41 -1.67
C LEU A 66 5.52 7.35 -2.10
N SER A 67 5.80 7.78 -3.33
CA SER A 67 7.18 8.13 -3.68
C SER A 67 7.58 9.42 -2.95
N PRO A 68 8.89 9.72 -2.79
CA PRO A 68 9.34 11.01 -2.29
C PRO A 68 8.72 12.19 -3.04
N GLU A 69 8.70 12.10 -4.37
CA GLU A 69 8.16 13.14 -5.24
C GLU A 69 6.64 13.33 -5.04
N ASP A 70 5.89 12.23 -4.89
CA ASP A 70 4.46 12.32 -4.62
C ASP A 70 4.18 12.87 -3.21
N TYR A 71 4.99 12.52 -2.21
CA TYR A 71 4.85 13.03 -0.85
C TYR A 71 5.11 14.55 -0.80
N ASP A 72 6.19 15.00 -1.43
CA ASP A 72 6.57 16.42 -1.46
C ASP A 72 5.57 17.29 -2.21
N ALA A 73 4.82 16.71 -3.16
CA ALA A 73 3.78 17.40 -3.91
C ALA A 73 2.45 17.56 -3.14
N LEU A 74 2.31 16.97 -1.94
CA LEU A 74 1.06 16.93 -1.20
C LEU A 74 1.14 17.76 0.09
N ASP A 75 0.24 18.73 0.22
CA ASP A 75 0.10 19.50 1.46
C ASP A 75 -0.50 18.66 2.61
N ARG A 76 -1.43 17.76 2.28
CA ARG A 76 -2.12 16.87 3.24
C ARG A 76 -2.40 15.51 2.61
N HIS A 77 -2.39 14.46 3.45
CA HIS A 77 -2.88 13.12 3.13
C HIS A 77 -3.22 12.36 4.43
N TRP A 78 -3.88 11.20 4.34
CA TRP A 78 -4.48 10.52 5.50
C TRP A 78 -3.52 10.21 6.66
N ASN A 79 -2.24 9.95 6.39
CA ASN A 79 -1.25 9.52 7.40
C ASN A 79 -0.22 10.60 7.76
N LYS A 80 -0.44 11.85 7.34
CA LYS A 80 0.59 12.90 7.42
C LYS A 80 1.07 13.14 8.84
N GLU A 81 0.17 13.23 9.82
CA GLU A 81 0.52 13.48 11.22
C GLU A 81 1.41 12.38 11.83
N ALA A 82 1.12 11.11 11.53
CA ALA A 82 1.92 10.00 12.05
C ALA A 82 3.31 9.96 11.41
N ILE A 83 3.43 10.34 10.13
CA ILE A 83 4.71 10.49 9.44
C ILE A 83 5.49 11.68 10.02
N ASP A 84 4.85 12.84 10.19
CA ASP A 84 5.47 14.05 10.73
C ASP A 84 6.00 13.79 12.16
N LYS A 85 5.28 13.01 12.98
CA LYS A 85 5.78 12.58 14.30
C LYS A 85 7.08 11.77 14.22
N ARG A 86 7.18 10.83 13.26
CA ARG A 86 8.38 10.01 13.05
C ARG A 86 9.53 10.85 12.49
N LEU A 87 9.22 11.79 11.59
CA LEU A 87 10.19 12.73 11.02
C LEU A 87 10.76 13.66 12.08
N ALA A 88 9.91 14.23 12.94
CA ALA A 88 10.32 15.04 14.07
C ALA A 88 11.22 14.26 15.03
N TYR A 89 10.89 12.98 15.30
CA TYR A 89 11.71 12.11 16.12
C TYR A 89 13.12 11.91 15.53
N LEU A 90 13.22 11.48 14.27
CA LEU A 90 14.52 11.24 13.64
C LEU A 90 15.33 12.53 13.45
N THR A 91 14.67 13.65 13.15
CA THR A 91 15.31 14.97 13.08
C THR A 91 15.88 15.38 14.43
N LYS A 92 15.16 15.12 15.54
CA LYS A 92 15.60 15.45 16.90
C LYS A 92 16.84 14.65 17.34
N ILE A 93 17.05 13.44 16.80
CA ILE A 93 18.29 12.67 17.06
C ILE A 93 19.52 13.44 16.56
N GLY A 94 19.36 14.25 15.51
CA GLY A 94 20.41 15.16 15.05
C GLY A 94 21.54 14.46 14.28
N TYR A 95 21.33 13.24 13.76
CA TYR A 95 22.30 12.64 12.85
C TYR A 95 22.26 13.39 11.50
N PRO A 96 23.40 13.86 10.97
CA PRO A 96 23.40 14.76 9.82
C PRO A 96 22.97 14.06 8.53
N LEU A 97 22.12 14.73 7.75
CA LEU A 97 21.84 14.32 6.38
C LEU A 97 23.09 14.59 5.49
N PRO A 98 23.49 13.67 4.60
CA PRO A 98 24.59 13.90 3.67
C PRO A 98 24.33 15.09 2.74
N LYS A 99 25.37 15.86 2.39
CA LYS A 99 25.25 17.05 1.50
C LYS A 99 24.56 16.76 0.15
N ASN A 100 24.72 15.56 -0.40
CA ASN A 100 24.01 15.11 -1.60
C ASN A 100 23.30 13.78 -1.29
N PRO A 101 22.06 13.84 -0.76
CA PRO A 101 21.34 12.66 -0.30
C PRO A 101 21.07 11.65 -1.41
N LYS A 102 20.66 12.10 -2.60
CA LYS A 102 20.37 11.22 -3.75
C LYS A 102 21.60 10.42 -4.16
N ALA A 103 22.75 11.08 -4.32
CA ALA A 103 23.98 10.39 -4.67
C ALA A 103 24.47 9.47 -3.53
N PHE A 104 24.27 9.87 -2.28
CA PHE A 104 24.59 9.04 -1.12
C PHE A 104 23.75 7.75 -1.10
N ILE A 105 22.42 7.86 -1.21
CA ILE A 105 21.49 6.73 -1.23
C ILE A 105 21.85 5.75 -2.35
N ALA A 106 22.09 6.26 -3.57
CA ALA A 106 22.49 5.42 -4.70
C ALA A 106 23.81 4.66 -4.45
N ARG A 107 24.80 5.30 -3.82
CA ARG A 107 26.06 4.63 -3.43
C ARG A 107 25.83 3.59 -2.34
N GLN A 108 24.98 3.89 -1.36
CA GLN A 108 24.68 2.96 -0.27
C GLN A 108 24.01 1.68 -0.76
N TYR A 109 23.05 1.78 -1.67
CA TYR A 109 22.48 0.59 -2.31
C TYR A 109 23.55 -0.25 -3.03
N LYS A 110 24.42 0.38 -3.84
CA LYS A 110 25.52 -0.33 -4.50
C LYS A 110 26.48 -1.01 -3.50
N LEU A 111 26.79 -0.33 -2.40
CA LEU A 111 27.68 -0.85 -1.36
C LEU A 111 27.05 -2.05 -0.64
N LEU A 112 25.80 -1.91 -0.20
CA LEU A 112 25.08 -2.93 0.57
C LEU A 112 24.69 -4.15 -0.28
N ARG A 113 24.59 -4.01 -1.60
CA ARG A 113 24.50 -5.15 -2.53
C ARG A 113 25.73 -6.05 -2.43
N LYS A 114 26.91 -5.46 -2.34
CA LYS A 114 28.20 -6.18 -2.26
C LYS A 114 28.52 -6.62 -0.84
N TYR A 115 28.15 -5.81 0.15
CA TYR A 115 28.46 -6.02 1.56
C TYR A 115 27.20 -5.89 2.43
N PRO A 116 26.30 -6.89 2.40
CA PRO A 116 25.01 -6.81 3.09
C PRO A 116 25.12 -6.68 4.61
N ASN A 117 26.25 -7.12 5.19
CA ASN A 117 26.55 -7.10 6.63
C ASN A 117 27.19 -5.78 7.09
N TYR A 118 27.30 -4.76 6.24
CA TYR A 118 27.74 -3.42 6.67
C TYR A 118 26.60 -2.69 7.37
N HIS A 119 26.29 -3.13 8.59
CA HIS A 119 25.10 -2.71 9.33
C HIS A 119 25.05 -1.20 9.56
N GLN A 120 26.18 -0.56 9.89
CA GLN A 120 26.22 0.91 10.06
C GLN A 120 25.90 1.67 8.77
N GLU A 121 26.33 1.16 7.61
CA GLU A 121 25.99 1.75 6.31
C GLU A 121 24.49 1.59 6.01
N ARG A 122 23.90 0.45 6.40
CA ARG A 122 22.44 0.25 6.33
C ARG A 122 21.69 1.20 7.26
N MET A 123 22.19 1.48 8.47
CA MET A 123 21.61 2.47 9.38
C MET A 123 21.61 3.87 8.75
N LYS A 124 22.73 4.29 8.15
CA LYS A 124 22.82 5.58 7.45
C LYS A 124 21.89 5.65 6.24
N LEU A 125 21.76 4.55 5.48
CA LEU A 125 20.79 4.46 4.38
C LEU A 125 19.36 4.61 4.89
N ALA A 126 18.95 3.87 5.92
CA ALA A 126 17.61 3.98 6.51
C ALA A 126 17.29 5.41 6.96
N HIS A 127 18.24 6.06 7.64
CA HIS A 127 18.12 7.46 8.06
C HIS A 127 17.97 8.41 6.87
N ALA A 128 18.85 8.29 5.86
CA ALA A 128 18.80 9.15 4.69
C ALA A 128 17.50 8.99 3.90
N LEU A 129 17.04 7.75 3.66
CA LEU A 129 15.77 7.46 3.00
C LEU A 129 14.60 8.13 3.73
N PHE A 130 14.57 8.02 5.06
CA PHE A 130 13.48 8.59 5.85
C PHE A 130 13.45 10.12 5.77
N LEU A 131 14.61 10.78 5.93
CA LEU A 131 14.70 12.24 5.86
C LEU A 131 14.53 12.79 4.44
N THR A 132 14.58 11.95 3.42
CA THR A 132 14.21 12.29 2.03
C THR A 132 12.86 11.70 1.64
N HIS A 133 11.99 11.42 2.61
CA HIS A 133 10.60 11.00 2.43
C HIS A 133 10.37 9.69 1.65
N ASP A 134 11.40 8.85 1.50
CA ASP A 134 11.28 7.49 0.96
C ASP A 134 10.93 6.52 2.10
N PHE A 135 9.73 6.70 2.67
CA PHE A 135 9.31 6.00 3.87
C PHE A 135 9.14 4.49 3.68
N GLY A 136 8.70 4.06 2.49
CA GLY A 136 8.57 2.65 2.16
C GLY A 136 9.91 1.93 2.20
N ASN A 137 10.94 2.51 1.55
CA ASN A 137 12.28 1.92 1.59
C ASN A 137 12.97 2.10 2.93
N ALA A 138 12.75 3.22 3.63
CA ALA A 138 13.23 3.37 5.00
C ALA A 138 12.68 2.26 5.91
N SER A 139 11.37 2.01 5.86
CA SER A 139 10.67 0.95 6.58
C SER A 139 11.27 -0.44 6.28
N TYR A 140 11.58 -0.73 5.02
CA TYR A 140 12.25 -1.96 4.63
C TYR A 140 13.67 -2.08 5.20
N GLN A 141 14.47 -1.00 5.18
CA GLN A 141 15.78 -1.03 5.81
C GLN A 141 15.71 -1.19 7.33
N PHE A 142 14.71 -0.59 7.99
CA PHE A 142 14.45 -0.82 9.41
C PHE A 142 14.10 -2.27 9.71
N TYR A 143 13.27 -2.90 8.88
CA TYR A 143 12.97 -4.34 8.99
C TYR A 143 14.25 -5.18 8.93
N LEU A 144 15.12 -4.95 7.95
CA LEU A 144 16.37 -5.69 7.82
C LEU A 144 17.28 -5.49 9.03
N LEU A 145 17.42 -4.25 9.51
CA LEU A 145 18.20 -3.93 10.70
C LEU A 145 17.62 -4.60 11.95
N ASP A 146 16.30 -4.63 12.11
CA ASP A 146 15.67 -5.25 13.27
C ASP A 146 15.84 -6.78 13.30
N LYS A 147 15.90 -7.43 12.12
CA LYS A 147 16.25 -8.86 12.01
C LYS A 147 17.71 -9.14 12.34
N LEU A 148 18.61 -8.22 12.03
CA LEU A 148 20.05 -8.35 12.30
C LEU A 148 20.44 -7.93 13.72
N ARG A 149 19.61 -7.11 14.38
CA ARG A 149 19.89 -6.55 15.70
C ARG A 149 20.27 -7.56 16.79
N PRO A 150 19.72 -8.79 16.86
CA PRO A 150 20.11 -9.77 17.87
C PRO A 150 21.59 -10.15 17.85
N VAL A 151 22.31 -9.93 16.73
CA VAL A 151 23.74 -10.24 16.61
C VAL A 151 24.64 -9.00 16.66
N PHE A 152 24.09 -7.82 16.95
CA PHE A 152 24.88 -6.59 17.01
C PHE A 152 25.86 -6.60 18.19
N GLY A 153 27.11 -6.25 17.90
CA GLY A 153 28.12 -5.93 18.91
C GLY A 153 27.89 -4.55 19.54
N ALA A 154 28.67 -4.22 20.57
CA ALA A 154 28.54 -2.96 21.32
C ALA A 154 28.66 -1.71 20.41
N GLU A 155 29.58 -1.73 19.45
CA GLU A 155 29.76 -0.63 18.49
C GLU A 155 28.53 -0.43 17.60
N GLU A 156 27.89 -1.51 17.18
CA GLU A 156 26.71 -1.46 16.31
C GLU A 156 25.48 -0.99 17.08
N VAL A 157 25.34 -1.40 18.34
CA VAL A 157 24.29 -0.89 19.24
C VAL A 157 24.46 0.61 19.47
N ALA A 158 25.70 1.07 19.72
CA ALA A 158 26.01 2.49 19.88
C ALA A 158 25.74 3.28 18.59
N ALA A 159 26.15 2.75 17.43
CA ALA A 159 25.90 3.36 16.13
C ALA A 159 24.40 3.43 15.82
N PHE A 160 23.65 2.36 16.07
CA PHE A 160 22.20 2.31 15.87
C PHE A 160 21.51 3.39 16.71
N THR A 161 21.83 3.45 18.00
CA THR A 161 21.26 4.43 18.92
C THR A 161 21.60 5.87 18.50
N ARG A 162 22.82 6.12 18.04
CA ARG A 162 23.25 7.44 17.57
C ARG A 162 22.59 7.87 16.25
N ILE A 163 22.38 6.93 15.32
CA ILE A 163 21.90 7.26 13.95
C ILE A 163 20.37 7.24 13.89
N LEU A 164 19.75 6.24 14.52
CA LEU A 164 18.31 5.93 14.40
C LEU A 164 17.56 6.07 15.72
N GLY A 165 18.28 6.11 16.85
CA GLY A 165 17.70 6.21 18.17
C GLY A 165 17.53 4.84 18.84
N PRO A 166 17.19 4.82 20.15
CA PRO A 166 16.95 3.56 20.85
C PRO A 166 15.81 2.77 20.20
N ALA A 167 15.96 1.45 20.11
CA ALA A 167 14.97 0.58 19.45
C ALA A 167 13.57 0.67 20.06
N ASP A 168 13.45 0.84 21.39
CA ASP A 168 12.14 0.96 22.03
C ASP A 168 11.47 2.32 21.74
N SER A 169 12.25 3.39 21.59
CA SER A 169 11.75 4.67 21.14
C SER A 169 11.23 4.61 19.69
N LEU A 170 11.92 3.89 18.80
CA LEU A 170 11.46 3.66 17.43
C LEU A 170 10.09 2.97 17.39
N LYS A 171 9.88 1.94 18.23
CA LYS A 171 8.57 1.29 18.36
C LYS A 171 7.49 2.27 18.81
N GLN A 172 7.78 3.11 19.81
CA GLN A 172 6.84 4.10 20.36
C GLN A 172 6.43 5.17 19.34
N VAL A 173 7.31 5.52 18.40
CA VAL A 173 6.99 6.48 17.32
C VAL A 173 6.35 5.84 16.09
N GLY A 174 6.17 4.51 16.09
CA GLY A 174 5.35 3.81 15.10
C GLY A 174 6.11 2.95 14.10
N PHE A 175 7.39 2.66 14.32
CA PHE A 175 8.08 1.57 13.60
C PHE A 175 7.63 0.21 14.19
N ARG A 176 6.43 -0.23 13.78
CA ARG A 176 5.74 -1.40 14.33
C ARG A 176 6.10 -2.68 13.57
N ARG A 177 6.03 -3.81 14.28
CA ARG A 177 6.18 -5.17 13.71
C ARG A 177 4.85 -5.83 13.38
N THR A 178 3.74 -5.11 13.55
CA THR A 178 2.39 -5.68 13.53
C THR A 178 1.72 -5.57 12.17
N ASN A 179 2.35 -4.88 11.21
CA ASN A 179 1.76 -4.58 9.92
C ASN A 179 2.08 -5.63 8.84
N GLU A 180 1.39 -5.54 7.71
CA GLU A 180 1.56 -6.36 6.50
C GLU A 180 2.97 -6.27 5.91
N TYR A 181 3.62 -5.12 5.99
CA TYR A 181 4.98 -4.95 5.47
C TYR A 181 5.97 -5.81 6.23
N TYR A 182 5.97 -5.74 7.56
CA TYR A 182 6.89 -6.50 8.40
C TYR A 182 6.65 -8.00 8.30
N ASN A 183 5.39 -8.43 8.17
CA ASN A 183 5.01 -9.84 8.26
C ASN A 183 4.87 -10.55 6.90
N ILE A 184 4.63 -9.83 5.79
CA ILE A 184 4.39 -10.43 4.46
C ILE A 184 5.38 -9.85 3.43
N PHE A 185 5.31 -8.54 3.16
CA PHE A 185 5.96 -7.97 1.97
C PHE A 185 7.48 -7.81 2.08
N HIS A 186 8.00 -7.41 3.25
CA HIS A 186 9.44 -7.35 3.48
C HIS A 186 10.11 -8.74 3.49
N PRO A 187 9.52 -9.79 4.12
CA PRO A 187 10.01 -11.16 3.96
C PRO A 187 10.12 -11.61 2.50
N ILE A 188 9.11 -11.31 1.67
CA ILE A 188 9.14 -11.61 0.23
C ILE A 188 10.31 -10.88 -0.45
N ALA A 189 10.41 -9.57 -0.26
CA ALA A 189 11.49 -8.76 -0.82
C ALA A 189 12.88 -9.24 -0.37
N GLN A 190 13.03 -9.60 0.90
CA GLN A 190 14.28 -10.11 1.47
C GLN A 190 14.66 -11.45 0.82
N THR A 191 13.69 -12.36 0.65
CA THR A 191 13.92 -13.69 0.09
C THR A 191 14.44 -13.62 -1.34
N PHE A 192 13.87 -12.72 -2.15
CA PHE A 192 14.32 -12.45 -3.52
C PHE A 192 15.50 -11.48 -3.60
N LYS A 193 16.06 -11.05 -2.47
CA LYS A 193 17.16 -10.07 -2.39
C LYS A 193 16.84 -8.76 -3.12
N LEU A 194 15.56 -8.38 -3.15
CA LEU A 194 15.12 -7.11 -3.69
C LEU A 194 15.61 -6.00 -2.75
N GLU A 195 16.20 -4.96 -3.33
CA GLU A 195 16.79 -3.87 -2.56
C GLU A 195 15.73 -2.87 -2.07
N LYS A 196 14.58 -2.86 -2.74
CA LYS A 196 13.55 -1.84 -2.58
C LYS A 196 12.15 -2.42 -2.55
N ILE A 197 11.27 -1.70 -1.87
CA ILE A 197 9.83 -1.77 -2.05
C ILE A 197 9.44 -0.58 -2.94
N MET A 198 8.74 -0.87 -4.02
CA MET A 198 8.33 0.13 -5.00
C MET A 198 7.09 0.87 -4.50
N PRO A 199 7.05 2.21 -4.55
CA PRO A 199 5.87 2.96 -4.17
C PRO A 199 4.81 2.85 -5.27
N MET A 200 3.53 2.81 -4.89
CA MET A 200 2.41 2.95 -5.82
C MET A 200 1.26 3.79 -5.28
N ASP A 201 1.29 4.25 -4.02
CA ASP A 201 0.14 4.96 -3.46
C ASP A 201 -0.17 6.26 -4.23
N CYS A 202 -1.43 6.69 -4.19
CA CYS A 202 -1.90 7.93 -4.79
C CYS A 202 -2.80 8.65 -3.80
N GLN A 203 -2.35 9.79 -3.29
CA GLN A 203 -3.07 10.54 -2.26
C GLN A 203 -3.62 11.89 -2.75
N LYS A 204 -3.55 12.14 -4.07
CA LYS A 204 -4.02 13.38 -4.71
C LYS A 204 -5.48 13.72 -4.40
N TYR A 205 -6.30 12.69 -4.17
CA TYR A 205 -7.74 12.82 -3.92
C TYR A 205 -8.10 12.68 -2.44
N ASN A 206 -7.12 12.65 -1.52
CA ASN A 206 -7.40 12.48 -0.10
C ASN A 206 -8.27 13.60 0.45
N THR A 207 -7.91 14.87 0.23
CA THR A 207 -8.68 16.03 0.72
C THR A 207 -10.14 16.02 0.25
N PRO A 208 -10.45 15.92 -1.06
CA PRO A 208 -11.84 15.86 -1.50
C PRO A 208 -12.56 14.59 -1.02
N TRP A 209 -11.87 13.45 -0.91
CA TRP A 209 -12.45 12.23 -0.34
C TRP A 209 -12.82 12.41 1.14
N SER A 210 -11.94 12.99 1.96
CA SER A 210 -12.20 13.26 3.39
C SER A 210 -13.39 14.20 3.57
N ALA A 211 -13.49 15.26 2.75
CA ALA A 211 -14.63 16.17 2.80
C ALA A 211 -15.96 15.47 2.42
N ALA A 212 -15.94 14.61 1.39
CA ALA A 212 -17.10 13.81 1.02
C ALA A 212 -17.48 12.81 2.12
N TRP A 213 -16.49 12.17 2.75
CA TRP A 213 -16.68 11.24 3.84
C TRP A 213 -17.29 11.91 5.08
N GLU A 214 -16.74 13.02 5.56
CA GLU A 214 -17.24 13.75 6.73
C GLU A 214 -18.70 14.21 6.56
N LYS A 215 -19.03 14.73 5.37
CA LYS A 215 -20.40 15.12 5.02
C LYS A 215 -21.34 13.92 5.03
N THR A 216 -20.93 12.82 4.41
CA THR A 216 -21.75 11.61 4.29
C THR A 216 -21.94 10.94 5.64
N ASP A 217 -20.91 10.85 6.47
CA ASP A 217 -20.98 10.34 7.84
C ASP A 217 -22.06 11.06 8.66
N SER A 218 -22.07 12.39 8.58
CA SER A 218 -23.04 13.24 9.28
C SER A 218 -24.47 12.95 8.81
N LEU A 219 -24.68 12.83 7.50
CA LEU A 219 -26.00 12.53 6.93
C LEU A 219 -26.43 11.08 7.21
N TYR A 220 -25.51 10.14 7.19
CA TYR A 220 -25.78 8.73 7.47
C TYR A 220 -26.27 8.55 8.90
N LYS A 221 -25.67 9.24 9.88
CA LYS A 221 -26.14 9.24 11.28
C LYS A 221 -27.56 9.78 11.44
N ILE A 222 -27.97 10.73 10.59
CA ILE A 222 -29.35 11.25 10.57
C ILE A 222 -30.29 10.21 9.96
N PHE A 223 -29.88 9.61 8.83
CA PHE A 223 -30.60 8.52 8.17
C PHE A 223 -30.83 7.34 9.11
N GLU A 224 -29.79 6.84 9.78
CA GLU A 224 -29.82 5.70 10.69
C GLU A 224 -30.84 5.93 11.82
N LYS A 225 -30.82 7.09 12.46
CA LYS A 225 -31.81 7.46 13.47
C LYS A 225 -33.23 7.51 12.92
N ALA A 226 -33.41 8.02 11.71
CA ALA A 226 -34.72 8.17 11.10
C ALA A 226 -35.31 6.82 10.67
N ILE A 227 -34.50 5.93 10.09
CA ILE A 227 -34.96 4.62 9.65
C ILE A 227 -35.25 3.68 10.82
N GLU A 228 -34.53 3.83 11.93
CA GLU A 228 -34.77 3.06 13.16
C GLU A 228 -35.97 3.57 13.99
N ALA A 229 -36.46 4.79 13.73
CA ALA A 229 -37.63 5.35 14.42
C ALA A 229 -38.97 4.72 14.00
N ASP A 230 -39.05 4.12 12.80
CA ASP A 230 -40.23 3.38 12.33
C ASP A 230 -39.85 2.02 11.74
N THR A 231 -39.86 1.03 12.63
CA THR A 231 -39.48 -0.36 12.31
C THR A 231 -40.54 -1.13 11.51
N ASN A 232 -41.71 -0.54 11.23
CA ASN A 232 -42.77 -1.18 10.47
C ASN A 232 -42.69 -0.95 8.96
N THR A 233 -41.77 -0.11 8.50
CA THR A 233 -41.61 0.24 7.08
C THR A 233 -40.93 -0.86 6.26
N ALA A 234 -41.16 -0.86 4.94
CA ALA A 234 -40.44 -1.74 4.01
C ALA A 234 -38.95 -1.38 3.94
N ASP A 235 -38.64 -0.08 4.04
CA ASP A 235 -37.26 0.43 4.05
C ASP A 235 -36.49 -0.08 5.27
N TYR A 236 -37.08 -0.01 6.48
CA TYR A 236 -36.46 -0.58 7.68
C TYR A 236 -36.19 -2.09 7.54
N ARG A 237 -37.15 -2.86 7.00
CA ARG A 237 -36.93 -4.30 6.76
C ARG A 237 -35.76 -4.57 5.81
N THR A 238 -35.58 -3.73 4.79
CA THR A 238 -34.43 -3.83 3.89
C THR A 238 -33.13 -3.45 4.59
N TYR A 239 -33.11 -2.35 5.32
CA TYR A 239 -31.96 -1.92 6.12
C TYR A 239 -31.54 -2.98 7.15
N SER A 240 -32.49 -3.46 7.96
CA SER A 240 -32.25 -4.49 8.98
C SER A 240 -31.69 -5.80 8.39
N ARG A 241 -32.19 -6.23 7.23
CA ARG A 241 -31.65 -7.40 6.51
C ARG A 241 -30.18 -7.20 6.16
N LEU A 242 -29.80 -6.01 5.67
CA LEU A 242 -28.43 -5.70 5.28
C LEU A 242 -27.49 -5.57 6.49
N ILE A 243 -27.98 -5.01 7.61
CA ILE A 243 -27.23 -5.00 8.87
C ILE A 243 -26.98 -6.42 9.39
N ASN A 244 -27.99 -7.30 9.33
CA ASN A 244 -27.82 -8.70 9.70
C ASN A 244 -26.80 -9.40 8.80
N GLU A 245 -26.86 -9.16 7.49
CA GLU A 245 -25.85 -9.69 6.56
C GLU A 245 -24.44 -9.19 6.88
N ASN A 246 -24.27 -7.89 7.20
CA ASN A 246 -22.98 -7.35 7.62
C ASN A 246 -22.46 -8.02 8.91
N ASN A 247 -23.35 -8.29 9.88
CA ASN A 247 -23.01 -9.02 11.09
C ASN A 247 -22.57 -10.46 10.78
N ASP A 248 -23.15 -11.10 9.77
CA ASP A 248 -22.76 -12.45 9.33
C ASP A 248 -21.36 -12.44 8.72
N LEU A 249 -21.07 -11.46 7.85
CA LEU A 249 -19.73 -11.24 7.30
C LEU A 249 -18.69 -10.98 8.38
N GLN A 250 -19.02 -10.18 9.41
CA GLN A 250 -18.14 -9.96 10.56
C GLN A 250 -17.85 -11.27 11.31
N ARG A 251 -18.84 -12.17 11.45
CA ARG A 251 -18.62 -13.49 12.07
C ARG A 251 -17.71 -14.37 11.22
N LEU A 252 -17.80 -14.31 9.89
CA LEU A 252 -16.88 -14.99 8.99
C LEU A 252 -15.44 -14.47 9.13
N LEU A 253 -15.26 -13.14 9.14
CA LEU A 253 -13.96 -12.52 9.40
C LEU A 253 -13.38 -12.98 10.76
N ASN A 254 -14.18 -12.92 11.82
CA ASN A 254 -13.75 -13.35 13.15
C ASN A 254 -13.37 -14.84 13.18
N LYS A 255 -14.11 -15.69 12.47
CA LYS A 255 -13.77 -17.12 12.32
C LYS A 255 -12.44 -17.29 11.58
N ALA A 256 -12.22 -16.55 10.49
CA ALA A 256 -10.97 -16.57 9.75
C ALA A 256 -9.78 -16.10 10.60
N ASN A 257 -9.94 -15.00 11.34
CA ASN A 257 -8.93 -14.48 12.27
C ASN A 257 -8.52 -15.53 13.32
N ARG A 258 -9.49 -16.20 13.95
CA ARG A 258 -9.22 -17.27 14.93
C ARG A 258 -8.55 -18.50 14.32
N ALA A 259 -8.76 -18.73 13.02
CA ALA A 259 -8.12 -19.81 12.27
C ALA A 259 -6.76 -19.43 11.68
N GLY A 260 -6.28 -18.20 11.89
CA GLY A 260 -5.04 -17.70 11.28
C GLY A 260 -5.15 -17.49 9.76
N LYS A 261 -6.35 -17.23 9.26
CA LYS A 261 -6.69 -17.14 7.83
C LYS A 261 -7.27 -15.78 7.44
N SER A 262 -6.91 -14.73 8.17
CA SER A 262 -7.44 -13.39 7.93
C SER A 262 -7.08 -12.90 6.53
N THR A 263 -5.82 -13.04 6.11
CA THR A 263 -5.36 -12.61 4.78
C THR A 263 -6.06 -13.40 3.67
N GLU A 264 -6.30 -14.70 3.87
CA GLU A 264 -7.11 -15.52 2.94
C GLU A 264 -8.52 -14.93 2.79
N PHE A 265 -9.19 -14.60 3.90
CA PHE A 265 -10.54 -13.99 3.89
C PHE A 265 -10.57 -12.60 3.26
N LEU A 266 -9.57 -11.74 3.53
CA LEU A 266 -9.43 -10.41 2.94
C LEU A 266 -9.31 -10.43 1.40
N ASN A 267 -9.02 -11.59 0.81
CA ASN A 267 -8.93 -11.80 -0.63
C ASN A 267 -10.21 -12.39 -1.26
N THR A 268 -11.34 -12.37 -0.54
CA THR A 268 -12.64 -12.91 -1.00
C THR A 268 -13.67 -11.83 -1.37
N ALA A 269 -14.73 -12.21 -2.09
CA ALA A 269 -15.86 -11.34 -2.37
C ALA A 269 -16.69 -10.99 -1.10
N ASP A 270 -16.69 -11.88 -0.10
CA ASP A 270 -17.33 -11.62 1.20
C ASP A 270 -16.67 -10.43 1.90
N TRP A 271 -15.34 -10.31 1.80
CA TRP A 271 -14.64 -9.13 2.28
C TRP A 271 -14.99 -7.87 1.48
N ASP A 272 -15.07 -7.95 0.15
CA ASP A 272 -15.47 -6.80 -0.68
C ASP A 272 -16.82 -6.24 -0.23
N LYS A 273 -17.79 -7.13 0.00
CA LYS A 273 -19.10 -6.74 0.53
C LYS A 273 -19.02 -6.17 1.95
N TYR A 274 -18.19 -6.76 2.82
CA TYR A 274 -18.00 -6.26 4.18
C TYR A 274 -17.37 -4.86 4.21
N THR A 275 -16.40 -4.58 3.33
CA THR A 275 -15.80 -3.24 3.24
C THR A 275 -16.79 -2.21 2.68
N ASP A 276 -17.72 -2.60 1.80
CA ASP A 276 -18.79 -1.70 1.35
C ASP A 276 -19.67 -1.22 2.51
N PHE A 277 -20.01 -2.11 3.44
CA PHE A 277 -20.72 -1.72 4.66
C PHE A 277 -19.87 -0.83 5.57
N GLY A 278 -18.63 -1.24 5.86
CA GLY A 278 -17.78 -0.55 6.83
C GLY A 278 -17.24 0.79 6.36
N ASN A 279 -16.78 0.89 5.11
CA ASN A 279 -16.07 2.05 4.59
C ASN A 279 -16.95 2.95 3.70
N PHE A 280 -18.05 2.43 3.17
CA PHE A 280 -18.92 3.14 2.22
C PHE A 280 -20.40 3.14 2.64
N TYR A 281 -20.68 2.93 3.94
CA TYR A 281 -22.01 3.01 4.52
C TYR A 281 -23.04 2.13 3.80
N GLY A 282 -22.65 0.92 3.43
CA GLY A 282 -23.51 -0.02 2.70
C GLY A 282 -23.54 0.21 1.18
N ASN A 283 -22.84 1.22 0.67
CA ASN A 283 -22.66 1.48 -0.75
C ASN A 283 -23.99 1.35 -1.54
N HIS A 284 -23.94 0.76 -2.72
CA HIS A 284 -25.05 0.55 -3.63
C HIS A 284 -26.16 -0.35 -3.06
N TYR A 285 -25.92 -1.08 -1.96
CA TYR A 285 -26.93 -1.93 -1.33
C TYR A 285 -28.04 -1.12 -0.63
N LEU A 286 -27.78 0.14 -0.28
CA LEU A 286 -28.77 1.04 0.36
C LEU A 286 -29.30 2.13 -0.58
N PHE A 287 -28.89 2.16 -1.84
CA PHE A 287 -29.35 3.15 -2.81
C PHE A 287 -30.86 3.03 -3.04
N GLY A 288 -31.53 4.19 -3.17
CA GLY A 288 -32.99 4.28 -3.28
C GLY A 288 -33.77 4.15 -1.97
N LEU A 289 -33.14 3.84 -0.81
CA LEU A 289 -33.83 3.90 0.48
C LEU A 289 -34.14 5.35 0.86
N LYS A 290 -35.34 5.59 1.39
CA LYS A 290 -35.76 6.95 1.75
C LYS A 290 -34.83 7.57 2.79
N GLY A 291 -34.28 8.73 2.46
CA GLY A 291 -33.40 9.50 3.34
C GLY A 291 -31.95 9.02 3.40
N PHE A 292 -31.60 7.92 2.72
CA PHE A 292 -30.21 7.48 2.62
C PHE A 292 -29.37 8.52 1.84
N PRO A 293 -28.16 8.89 2.31
CA PRO A 293 -27.33 9.91 1.67
C PRO A 293 -26.62 9.41 0.40
N GLU A 294 -27.39 8.98 -0.60
CA GLU A 294 -26.90 8.35 -1.81
C GLU A 294 -25.88 9.23 -2.57
N GLU A 295 -26.16 10.51 -2.76
CA GLU A 295 -25.22 11.43 -3.44
C GLU A 295 -23.88 11.55 -2.71
N GLY A 296 -23.91 11.58 -1.37
CA GLY A 296 -22.70 11.63 -0.55
C GLY A 296 -21.84 10.38 -0.71
N VAL A 297 -22.47 9.21 -0.69
CA VAL A 297 -21.79 7.93 -0.93
C VAL A 297 -21.22 7.87 -2.36
N ARG A 298 -21.95 8.37 -3.36
CA ARG A 298 -21.45 8.46 -4.74
C ARG A 298 -20.22 9.37 -4.85
N ASP A 299 -20.20 10.49 -4.14
CA ASP A 299 -19.03 11.38 -4.08
C ASP A 299 -17.82 10.70 -3.41
N MET A 300 -18.04 9.98 -2.30
CA MET A 300 -16.98 9.18 -1.67
C MET A 300 -16.39 8.15 -2.65
N LEU A 301 -17.25 7.39 -3.33
CA LEU A 301 -16.83 6.38 -4.29
C LEU A 301 -16.08 6.98 -5.47
N LYS A 302 -16.52 8.15 -5.97
CA LYS A 302 -15.81 8.86 -7.05
C LYS A 302 -14.35 9.12 -6.69
N TYR A 303 -14.08 9.72 -5.53
CA TYR A 303 -12.69 10.03 -5.14
C TYR A 303 -11.91 8.77 -4.73
N TRP A 304 -12.57 7.78 -4.15
CA TRP A 304 -11.96 6.47 -3.91
C TRP A 304 -11.53 5.82 -5.24
N THR A 305 -12.36 5.94 -6.28
CA THR A 305 -12.05 5.41 -7.60
C THR A 305 -10.85 6.10 -8.22
N LEU A 306 -10.83 7.43 -8.21
CA LEU A 306 -9.70 8.21 -8.72
C LEU A 306 -8.37 7.89 -7.99
N ARG A 307 -8.42 7.64 -6.69
CA ARG A 307 -7.25 7.17 -5.92
C ARG A 307 -6.76 5.82 -6.44
N ASN A 308 -7.64 4.82 -6.55
CA ASN A 308 -7.29 3.47 -7.00
C ASN A 308 -6.79 3.46 -8.45
N GLU A 309 -7.36 4.29 -9.34
CA GLU A 309 -6.86 4.49 -10.70
C GLU A 309 -5.42 5.01 -10.69
N GLY A 310 -5.16 6.06 -9.90
CA GLY A 310 -3.80 6.58 -9.73
C GLY A 310 -2.83 5.54 -9.16
N MET A 311 -3.27 4.70 -8.21
CA MET A 311 -2.45 3.63 -7.66
C MET A 311 -2.09 2.57 -8.71
N CYS A 312 -3.08 2.13 -9.49
CA CYS A 312 -2.87 1.16 -10.56
C CYS A 312 -1.92 1.71 -11.64
N GLN A 313 -2.13 2.96 -12.05
CA GLN A 313 -1.29 3.64 -13.05
C GLN A 313 0.16 3.77 -12.57
N ASN A 314 0.35 4.28 -11.34
CA ASN A 314 1.68 4.39 -10.72
C ASN A 314 2.40 3.05 -10.69
N MET A 315 1.71 1.97 -10.28
CA MET A 315 2.29 0.64 -10.21
C MET A 315 2.72 0.14 -11.59
N VAL A 316 1.82 0.18 -12.59
CA VAL A 316 2.13 -0.31 -13.95
C VAL A 316 3.26 0.49 -14.59
N ASP A 317 3.21 1.82 -14.51
CA ASP A 317 4.21 2.68 -15.12
C ASP A 317 5.60 2.45 -14.51
N ARG A 318 5.67 2.38 -13.18
CA ARG A 318 6.94 2.14 -12.47
C ARG A 318 7.46 0.73 -12.71
N ALA A 319 6.58 -0.28 -12.78
CA ALA A 319 6.98 -1.65 -13.11
C ALA A 319 7.61 -1.72 -14.52
N ARG A 320 6.97 -1.07 -15.50
CA ARG A 320 7.48 -0.97 -16.88
C ARG A 320 8.74 -0.14 -16.99
N GLU A 321 8.87 0.93 -16.21
CA GLU A 321 10.06 1.76 -16.18
C GLU A 321 11.30 0.98 -15.74
N ILE A 322 11.16 0.11 -14.74
CA ILE A 322 12.26 -0.75 -14.27
C ILE A 322 12.39 -2.06 -15.05
N GLY A 323 11.52 -2.29 -16.04
CA GLY A 323 11.50 -3.51 -16.85
C GLY A 323 11.07 -4.76 -16.10
N ALA A 324 10.32 -4.63 -14.99
CA ALA A 324 9.77 -5.77 -14.26
C ALA A 324 8.75 -6.53 -15.12
N LYS A 325 8.72 -7.86 -14.98
CA LYS A 325 7.78 -8.73 -15.69
C LYS A 325 6.78 -9.37 -14.74
N ARG A 326 7.20 -9.66 -13.51
CA ARG A 326 6.37 -10.28 -12.47
C ARG A 326 6.46 -9.43 -11.22
N VAL A 327 5.34 -8.96 -10.70
CA VAL A 327 5.33 -8.11 -9.50
C VAL A 327 4.33 -8.61 -8.46
N VAL A 328 4.70 -8.50 -7.19
CA VAL A 328 3.75 -8.65 -6.08
C VAL A 328 3.25 -7.27 -5.67
N VAL A 329 1.94 -7.12 -5.52
CA VAL A 329 1.29 -5.88 -5.13
C VAL A 329 0.63 -6.08 -3.77
N GLY A 330 1.06 -5.30 -2.78
CA GLY A 330 0.54 -5.31 -1.42
C GLY A 330 -0.19 -4.02 -1.07
N VAL A 331 -1.48 -4.12 -0.73
CA VAL A 331 -2.33 -2.97 -0.34
C VAL A 331 -3.27 -3.31 0.80
N GLY A 332 -3.76 -2.27 1.48
CA GLY A 332 -4.90 -2.40 2.39
C GLY A 332 -6.09 -3.05 1.70
N ALA A 333 -6.74 -3.98 2.39
CA ALA A 333 -7.73 -4.86 1.77
C ALA A 333 -8.98 -4.13 1.21
N SER A 334 -9.28 -2.91 1.64
CA SER A 334 -10.37 -2.09 1.08
C SER A 334 -10.11 -1.64 -0.37
N HIS A 335 -8.89 -1.73 -0.87
CA HIS A 335 -8.53 -1.41 -2.25
C HIS A 335 -8.80 -2.56 -3.23
N ARG A 336 -9.01 -3.78 -2.72
CA ARG A 336 -8.94 -5.03 -3.50
C ARG A 336 -9.87 -5.02 -4.70
N GLU A 337 -11.17 -4.95 -4.50
CA GLU A 337 -12.17 -5.11 -5.56
C GLU A 337 -11.89 -4.18 -6.74
N LEU A 338 -11.70 -2.90 -6.42
CA LEU A 338 -11.55 -1.88 -7.43
C LEU A 338 -10.20 -1.97 -8.15
N MET A 339 -9.08 -2.14 -7.43
CA MET A 339 -7.77 -2.29 -8.09
C MET A 339 -7.72 -3.56 -8.94
N VAL A 340 -8.27 -4.67 -8.47
CA VAL A 340 -8.34 -5.92 -9.25
C VAL A 340 -9.09 -5.69 -10.56
N LYS A 341 -10.24 -5.01 -10.51
CA LYS A 341 -11.02 -4.66 -11.71
C LYS A 341 -10.24 -3.76 -12.66
N LEU A 342 -9.63 -2.69 -12.14
CA LEU A 342 -8.88 -1.72 -12.94
C LEU A 342 -7.66 -2.36 -13.60
N LEU A 343 -6.85 -3.11 -12.83
CA LEU A 343 -5.64 -3.77 -13.32
C LEU A 343 -5.95 -4.83 -14.39
N LYS A 344 -7.01 -5.63 -14.21
CA LYS A 344 -7.45 -6.62 -15.23
C LYS A 344 -7.85 -5.95 -16.55
N ALA A 345 -8.24 -4.67 -16.53
CA ALA A 345 -8.59 -3.90 -17.72
C ALA A 345 -7.40 -3.17 -18.35
N MET A 346 -6.23 -3.13 -17.71
CA MET A 346 -5.05 -2.44 -18.24
C MET A 346 -4.38 -3.27 -19.35
N PRO A 347 -4.00 -2.66 -20.49
CA PRO A 347 -3.34 -3.37 -21.58
C PRO A 347 -2.06 -4.06 -21.13
N GLY A 348 -1.84 -5.30 -21.56
CA GLY A 348 -0.62 -6.06 -21.26
C GLY A 348 -0.48 -6.52 -19.80
N VAL A 349 -1.52 -6.40 -18.98
CA VAL A 349 -1.53 -6.85 -17.58
C VAL A 349 -2.26 -8.18 -17.42
N THR A 350 -1.59 -9.15 -16.81
CA THR A 350 -2.21 -10.39 -16.32
C THR A 350 -2.23 -10.34 -14.80
N LEU A 351 -3.41 -10.40 -14.19
CA LEU A 351 -3.55 -10.34 -12.74
C LEU A 351 -4.04 -11.66 -12.16
N TYR A 352 -3.37 -12.10 -11.11
CA TYR A 352 -3.78 -13.18 -10.22
C TYR A 352 -4.05 -12.60 -8.84
N THR A 353 -5.23 -12.86 -8.26
CA THR A 353 -5.41 -12.61 -6.82
C THR A 353 -4.78 -13.72 -5.99
N LEU A 354 -4.49 -13.45 -4.72
CA LEU A 354 -3.90 -14.42 -3.79
C LEU A 354 -4.62 -15.78 -3.83
N ASN A 355 -5.95 -15.79 -3.75
CA ASN A 355 -6.73 -17.02 -3.65
C ASN A 355 -6.87 -17.74 -5.00
N GLU A 356 -6.77 -17.03 -6.12
CA GLU A 356 -6.83 -17.58 -7.49
C GLU A 356 -5.49 -18.19 -7.93
N TYR A 357 -4.36 -17.63 -7.50
CA TYR A 357 -3.04 -18.07 -7.96
C TYR A 357 -2.75 -19.51 -7.50
N ARG A 358 -2.46 -20.40 -8.45
CA ARG A 358 -2.02 -21.78 -8.21
C ARG A 358 -0.62 -21.96 -8.81
N PRO A 359 0.41 -22.27 -8.00
CA PRO A 359 1.79 -22.48 -8.44
C PRO A 359 1.97 -23.46 -9.59
#